data_AF-A0A5N5FIQ9-F1
#
_entry.id   AF-A0A5N5FIQ9-F1
#
_cell.length_a   1.000
_cell.length_b   1.000
_cell.length_c   1.000
_cell.angle_alpha   90.00
_cell.angle_beta   90.00
_cell.angle_gamma   90.00
#
_symmetry.space_group_name_H-M   'P 1'
#
loop_
_entity.id
_entity.type
_entity.pdbx_description
1 polymer ?
#
loop_
_entity_poly.entity_id
_entity_poly.type
_entity_poly.pdbx_seq_one_letter_code
_entity_poly.pdbx_strand_id
1 'polypeptide(L)'
;MKYNEISHFSHPQHKLKFEYSEIPFNCDGCKEVGIGSRYKCATCDFDLHMHCAIPTPSIFHPFYTKCSFQFLSRPPGDSPRFCNACEKDITGFVYHCKSCGFDLHPCCAKLPMVLDDGEVKLYLYRKVSSSCHRCGRQGRSWSYRSKCKEYNLHVACVKEMLVETWHEFLGSHGNKSNSNRKLEMTRIPSLKNTLQNHHRRSKGKVKKCCEMAGLAVQFVISAVLGDPTTLIAGVIGNFMSRA
;
A
#
# COMPACT_ATOMS: atom_id res chain seq x y z
N MET A 1 -5.36 -16.23 12.91
CA MET A 1 -5.03 -15.92 14.31
C MET A 1 -4.00 -14.79 14.32
N LYS A 2 -4.20 -13.75 15.13
CA LYS A 2 -3.19 -12.72 15.39
C LYS A 2 -2.50 -13.11 16.70
N TYR A 3 -1.17 -13.25 16.70
CA TYR A 3 -0.41 -13.55 17.91
C TYR A 3 0.12 -12.24 18.48
N ASN A 4 0.09 -12.09 19.80
CA ASN A 4 0.60 -10.87 20.43
C ASN A 4 2.12 -10.73 20.24
N GLU A 5 2.85 -11.85 20.24
CA GLU A 5 4.30 -11.90 20.02
C GLU A 5 4.67 -13.11 19.17
N ILE A 6 5.72 -12.97 18.34
CA ILE A 6 6.29 -14.05 17.53
C ILE A 6 7.81 -14.04 17.56
N SER A 7 8.43 -15.20 17.37
CA SER A 7 9.82 -15.30 16.94
C SER A 7 9.86 -15.35 15.41
N HIS A 8 10.77 -14.60 14.78
CA HIS A 8 10.83 -14.49 13.33
C HIS A 8 12.19 -14.93 12.78
N PHE A 9 12.21 -15.70 11.70
CA PHE A 9 13.44 -16.29 11.15
C PHE A 9 14.47 -15.27 10.66
N SER A 10 14.04 -14.08 10.21
CA SER A 10 14.96 -13.04 9.75
C SER A 10 15.41 -12.10 10.86
N HIS A 11 14.86 -12.24 12.06
CA HIS A 11 15.26 -11.49 13.25
C HIS A 11 15.18 -12.40 14.49
N PRO A 12 16.02 -13.44 14.58
CA PRO A 12 15.90 -14.47 15.60
C PRO A 12 16.31 -14.01 17.01
N GLN A 13 17.01 -12.87 17.13
CA GLN A 13 17.56 -12.38 18.39
C GLN A 13 16.48 -11.86 19.34
N HIS A 14 15.39 -11.30 18.80
CA HIS A 14 14.31 -10.72 19.58
C HIS A 14 12.94 -11.14 19.08
N LYS A 15 11.97 -11.19 19.99
CA LYS A 15 10.57 -11.37 19.62
C LYS A 15 10.00 -10.08 19.02
N LEU A 16 9.13 -10.23 18.04
CA LEU A 16 8.36 -9.15 17.46
C LEU A 16 6.98 -9.10 18.11
N LYS A 17 6.52 -7.92 18.48
CA LYS A 17 5.18 -7.71 19.05
C LYS A 17 4.23 -7.16 18.00
N PHE A 18 2.99 -7.60 18.05
CA PHE A 18 1.93 -7.03 17.24
C PHE A 18 1.61 -5.62 17.72
N GLU A 19 1.49 -4.68 16.79
CA GLU A 19 1.12 -3.28 17.03
C GLU A 19 0.24 -2.78 15.87
N TYR A 20 -0.66 -1.84 16.17
CA TYR A 20 -1.30 -1.01 15.14
C TYR A 20 -0.76 0.42 15.24
N SER A 21 -0.34 0.99 14.11
CA SER A 21 0.12 2.37 14.06
C SER A 21 -0.41 3.08 12.81
N GLU A 22 -0.92 4.30 12.97
CA GLU A 22 -1.25 5.19 11.85
C GLU A 22 0.00 5.86 11.27
N ILE A 23 1.16 5.70 11.93
CA ILE A 23 2.44 6.16 11.41
C ILE A 23 2.91 5.08 10.44
N PRO A 24 3.14 5.44 9.18
CA PRO A 24 3.60 4.46 8.23
C PRO A 24 5.05 4.04 8.56
N PHE A 25 5.42 2.83 8.15
CA PHE A 25 6.71 2.19 8.43
C PHE A 25 7.30 1.55 7.17
N ASN A 26 8.61 1.27 7.18
CA ASN A 26 9.25 0.43 6.16
C ASN A 26 9.32 -1.01 6.66
N CYS A 27 8.87 -1.97 5.84
CA CYS A 27 8.96 -3.38 6.20
C CYS A 27 10.36 -3.92 5.90
N ASP A 28 11.06 -4.42 6.92
CA ASP A 28 12.39 -5.00 6.77
C ASP A 28 12.42 -6.32 6.00
N GLY A 29 11.29 -6.99 5.89
CA GLY A 29 11.13 -8.22 5.12
C GLY A 29 11.09 -7.95 3.63
N CYS A 30 10.03 -7.31 3.15
CA CYS A 30 9.80 -7.10 1.72
C CYS A 30 10.30 -5.76 1.18
N LYS A 31 10.80 -4.87 2.05
CA LYS A 31 11.32 -3.53 1.73
C LYS A 31 10.29 -2.55 1.16
N GLU A 32 9.00 -2.85 1.33
CA GLU A 32 7.91 -1.96 0.95
C GLU A 32 7.37 -1.20 2.16
N VAL A 33 6.80 -0.02 1.89
CA VAL A 33 6.10 0.80 2.90
C VAL A 33 4.82 0.09 3.37
N GLY A 34 4.50 0.21 4.66
CA GLY A 34 3.26 -0.23 5.28
C GLY A 34 2.64 0.83 6.18
N ILE A 35 1.39 0.61 6.56
CA ILE A 35 0.68 1.37 7.61
C ILE A 35 -0.25 0.43 8.36
N GLY A 36 -0.65 0.80 9.57
CA GLY A 36 -1.63 0.06 10.37
C GLY A 36 -0.98 -1.11 11.11
N SER A 37 -1.57 -2.29 10.94
CA SER A 37 -1.17 -3.51 11.63
C SER A 37 0.24 -4.00 11.20
N ARG A 38 1.15 -4.15 12.16
CA ARG A 38 2.53 -4.60 11.95
C ARG A 38 3.05 -5.48 13.09
N TYR A 39 4.19 -6.13 12.87
CA TYR A 39 5.00 -6.72 13.92
C TYR A 39 6.29 -5.92 14.06
N LYS A 40 6.55 -5.38 15.26
CA LYS A 40 7.71 -4.53 15.54
C LYS A 40 8.56 -5.11 16.66
N CYS A 41 9.88 -5.00 16.53
CA CYS A 41 10.80 -5.27 17.63
C CYS A 41 10.83 -4.07 18.59
N ALA A 42 10.74 -4.31 19.90
CA ALA A 42 10.82 -3.23 20.89
C ALA A 42 12.26 -2.73 21.10
N THR A 43 13.25 -3.54 20.74
CA THR A 43 14.68 -3.27 20.99
C THR A 43 15.39 -2.73 19.75
N CYS A 44 15.01 -3.21 18.57
CA CYS A 44 15.61 -2.84 17.30
C CYS A 44 14.60 -2.05 16.47
N ASP A 45 15.09 -1.19 15.57
CA ASP A 45 14.24 -0.61 14.53
C ASP A 45 14.00 -1.64 13.42
N PHE A 46 13.15 -2.62 13.75
CA PHE A 46 12.83 -3.75 12.88
C PHE A 46 11.33 -3.95 12.84
N ASP A 47 10.76 -3.80 11.64
CA ASP A 47 9.32 -3.77 11.41
C ASP A 47 8.94 -4.69 10.26
N LEU A 48 7.86 -5.46 10.42
CA LEU A 48 7.32 -6.32 9.37
C LEU A 48 5.83 -6.06 9.16
N HIS A 49 5.40 -6.04 7.91
CA HIS A 49 3.98 -6.23 7.60
C HIS A 49 3.49 -7.56 8.19
N MET A 50 2.20 -7.64 8.52
CA MET A 50 1.58 -8.89 8.99
C MET A 50 1.91 -10.10 8.09
N HIS A 51 1.84 -9.91 6.77
CA HIS A 51 2.09 -10.97 5.79
C HIS A 51 3.58 -11.30 5.58
N CYS A 52 4.49 -10.45 6.06
CA CYS A 52 5.93 -10.71 6.08
C CYS A 52 6.34 -11.37 7.41
N ALA A 53 5.64 -11.05 8.50
CA ALA A 53 5.82 -11.63 9.82
C ALA A 53 5.34 -13.08 9.88
N ILE A 54 4.19 -13.38 9.26
CA ILE A 54 3.62 -14.73 9.23
C ILE A 54 3.30 -15.09 7.77
N PRO A 55 4.33 -15.37 6.95
CA PRO A 55 4.12 -15.70 5.55
C PRO A 55 3.48 -17.08 5.42
N THR A 56 2.53 -17.21 4.49
CA THR A 56 2.09 -18.54 4.05
C THR A 56 3.18 -19.13 3.16
N PRO A 57 3.62 -20.39 3.36
CA PRO A 57 4.71 -20.95 2.55
C PRO A 57 4.42 -20.94 1.04
N SER A 58 3.15 -21.14 0.65
CA SER A 58 2.71 -21.16 -0.74
C SER A 58 1.34 -20.50 -0.87
N ILE A 59 1.12 -19.77 -1.97
CA ILE A 59 -0.16 -19.14 -2.28
C ILE A 59 -0.57 -19.33 -3.74
N PHE A 60 -1.87 -19.22 -3.99
CA PHE A 60 -2.46 -19.08 -5.32
C PHE A 60 -3.10 -17.69 -5.41
N HIS A 61 -3.02 -17.07 -6.58
CA HIS A 61 -3.60 -15.75 -6.80
C HIS A 61 -4.59 -15.77 -7.97
N PRO A 62 -5.79 -15.14 -7.85
CA PRO A 62 -6.84 -15.22 -8.86
C PRO A 62 -6.41 -14.81 -10.29
N PHE A 63 -5.45 -13.89 -10.41
CA PHE A 63 -4.91 -13.45 -11.70
C PHE A 63 -3.94 -14.42 -12.38
N TYR A 64 -3.50 -15.45 -11.67
CA TYR A 64 -2.54 -16.44 -12.14
C TYR A 64 -3.00 -17.83 -11.77
N THR A 65 -4.10 -18.27 -12.39
CA THR A 65 -4.76 -19.55 -12.11
C THR A 65 -3.89 -20.79 -12.34
N LYS A 66 -2.79 -20.65 -13.09
CA LYS A 66 -1.81 -21.73 -13.37
C LYS A 66 -0.52 -21.59 -12.55
N CYS A 67 -0.45 -20.64 -11.62
CA CYS A 67 0.75 -20.35 -10.85
C CYS A 67 0.56 -20.72 -9.38
N SER A 68 1.49 -21.48 -8.84
CA SER A 68 1.74 -21.58 -7.40
C SER A 68 2.94 -20.70 -7.07
N PHE A 69 2.77 -19.77 -6.13
CA PHE A 69 3.86 -18.91 -5.69
C PHE A 69 4.39 -19.40 -4.35
N GLN A 70 5.69 -19.67 -4.29
CA GLN A 70 6.40 -20.07 -3.08
C GLN A 70 6.99 -18.82 -2.42
N PHE A 71 6.88 -18.75 -1.10
CA PHE A 71 7.53 -17.71 -0.32
C PHE A 71 9.05 -17.97 -0.26
N LEU A 72 9.84 -16.93 -0.55
CA LEU A 72 11.29 -16.94 -0.41
C LEU A 72 11.71 -15.71 0.41
N SER A 73 12.70 -15.89 1.27
CA SER A 73 13.27 -14.80 2.08
C SER A 73 14.15 -13.85 1.26
N ARG A 74 14.51 -14.23 0.03
CA ARG A 74 15.27 -13.44 -0.95
C ARG A 74 14.81 -13.78 -2.37
N PRO A 75 14.91 -12.84 -3.32
CA PRO A 75 14.64 -13.12 -4.72
C PRO A 75 15.59 -14.20 -5.28
N PRO A 76 15.11 -15.07 -6.20
CA PRO A 76 15.95 -16.08 -6.82
C PRO A 76 16.85 -15.50 -7.92
N GLY A 77 18.13 -15.88 -7.88
CA GLY A 77 19.16 -15.41 -8.82
C GLY A 77 19.67 -14.00 -8.51
N ASP A 78 20.61 -13.52 -9.31
CA ASP A 78 21.30 -12.23 -9.10
C ASP A 78 20.78 -11.10 -9.99
N SER A 79 19.82 -11.39 -10.88
CA SER A 79 19.23 -10.37 -11.74
C SER A 79 18.16 -9.55 -11.00
N PRO A 80 18.04 -8.24 -11.30
CA PRO A 80 16.94 -7.43 -10.78
C PRO A 80 15.58 -8.04 -11.11
N ARG A 81 14.69 -8.08 -10.11
CA ARG A 81 13.34 -8.62 -10.23
C ARG A 81 12.32 -7.57 -9.82
N PHE A 82 11.16 -7.61 -10.47
CA PHE A 82 10.10 -6.64 -10.28
C PHE A 82 8.79 -7.33 -9.93
N CYS A 83 8.02 -6.70 -9.05
CA CYS A 83 6.71 -7.22 -8.69
C CYS A 83 5.73 -7.06 -9.85
N ASN A 84 5.10 -8.16 -10.28
CA ASN A 84 4.11 -8.13 -11.36
C ASN A 84 2.79 -7.43 -10.99
N ALA A 85 2.60 -7.05 -9.72
CA ALA A 85 1.43 -6.30 -9.27
C ALA A 85 1.66 -4.78 -9.25
N CYS A 86 2.82 -4.33 -8.81
CA CYS A 86 3.09 -2.91 -8.58
C CYS A 86 4.29 -2.37 -9.36
N GLU A 87 4.95 -3.19 -10.18
CA GLU A 87 6.12 -2.85 -11.00
C GLU A 87 7.37 -2.38 -10.22
N LYS A 88 7.32 -2.31 -8.89
CA LYS A 88 8.48 -1.96 -8.06
C LYS A 88 9.47 -3.11 -7.90
N ASP A 89 10.72 -2.75 -7.62
CA ASP A 89 11.81 -3.68 -7.35
C ASP A 89 11.50 -4.63 -6.19
N ILE A 90 12.02 -5.85 -6.29
CA ILE A 90 11.99 -6.85 -5.23
C ILE A 90 13.41 -7.00 -4.69
N THR A 91 13.63 -6.46 -3.49
CA THR A 91 14.94 -6.47 -2.81
C THR A 91 14.94 -7.29 -1.51
N GLY A 92 13.83 -7.98 -1.22
CA GLY A 92 13.66 -8.77 0.00
C GLY A 92 12.69 -9.94 -0.18
N PHE A 93 11.81 -10.15 0.79
CA PHE A 93 10.82 -11.23 0.80
C PHE A 93 9.93 -11.19 -0.43
N VAL A 94 9.69 -12.35 -1.03
CA VAL A 94 8.99 -12.49 -2.30
C VAL A 94 8.15 -13.75 -2.34
N TYR A 95 7.03 -13.68 -3.05
CA TYR A 95 6.32 -14.84 -3.57
C TYR A 95 6.73 -15.06 -5.02
N HIS A 96 7.42 -16.16 -5.29
CA HIS A 96 7.99 -16.51 -6.59
C HIS A 96 7.28 -17.72 -7.19
N CYS A 97 6.86 -17.62 -8.45
CA CYS A 97 6.36 -18.75 -9.21
C CYS A 97 7.47 -19.32 -10.11
N LYS A 98 7.99 -20.49 -9.75
CA LYS A 98 9.10 -21.14 -10.47
C LYS A 98 8.80 -21.43 -11.95
N SER A 99 7.57 -21.81 -12.28
CA SER A 99 7.20 -22.20 -13.64
C SER A 99 7.04 -21.02 -14.60
N CYS A 100 6.59 -19.86 -14.11
CA CYS A 100 6.34 -18.68 -14.94
C CYS A 100 7.36 -17.56 -14.75
N GLY A 101 8.17 -17.63 -13.70
CA GLY A 101 9.09 -16.56 -13.31
C GLY A 101 8.41 -15.31 -12.75
N PHE A 102 7.10 -15.37 -12.45
CA PHE A 102 6.37 -14.25 -11.86
C PHE A 102 6.71 -14.06 -10.39
N ASP A 103 6.77 -12.80 -9.97
CA ASP A 103 7.13 -12.40 -8.62
C ASP A 103 6.12 -11.40 -8.05
N LEU A 104 5.79 -11.56 -6.77
CA LEU A 104 4.90 -10.68 -6.03
C LEU A 104 5.52 -10.33 -4.67
N HIS A 105 5.50 -9.06 -4.28
CA HIS A 105 5.71 -8.72 -2.87
C HIS A 105 4.63 -9.41 -2.01
N PRO A 106 4.95 -9.84 -0.78
CA PRO A 106 3.96 -10.38 0.16
C PRO A 106 2.74 -9.49 0.38
N CYS A 107 2.92 -8.16 0.47
CA CYS A 107 1.83 -7.20 0.59
C CYS A 107 0.98 -7.12 -0.69
N CYS A 108 1.60 -7.15 -1.87
CA CYS A 108 0.90 -7.14 -3.15
C CYS A 108 0.09 -8.42 -3.40
N ALA A 109 0.62 -9.57 -3.01
CA ALA A 109 -0.04 -10.86 -3.22
C ALA A 109 -1.30 -11.06 -2.36
N LYS A 110 -1.50 -10.20 -1.34
CA LYS A 110 -2.65 -10.22 -0.44
C LYS A 110 -3.59 -9.05 -0.66
N LEU A 111 -3.39 -8.26 -1.72
CA LEU A 111 -4.31 -7.19 -2.08
C LEU A 111 -5.74 -7.75 -2.26
N PRO A 112 -6.74 -7.13 -1.64
CA PRO A 112 -8.12 -7.58 -1.77
C PRO A 112 -8.61 -7.39 -3.21
N MET A 113 -9.32 -8.39 -3.72
CA MET A 113 -9.90 -8.36 -5.07
C MET A 113 -11.02 -7.32 -5.19
N VAL A 114 -11.69 -7.01 -4.09
CA VAL A 114 -12.76 -6.03 -4.00
C VAL A 114 -12.54 -5.18 -2.76
N LEU A 115 -12.70 -3.89 -2.95
CA LEU A 115 -12.73 -2.86 -1.94
C LEU A 115 -14.15 -2.29 -1.92
N ASP A 116 -14.82 -2.37 -0.78
CA ASP A 116 -16.20 -1.94 -0.58
C ASP A 116 -16.31 -1.20 0.76
N ASP A 117 -16.58 0.09 0.71
CA ASP A 117 -16.82 0.94 1.89
C ASP A 117 -18.31 1.26 2.10
N GLY A 118 -19.20 0.63 1.32
CA GLY A 118 -20.64 0.88 1.31
C GLY A 118 -21.11 1.94 0.31
N GLU A 119 -20.25 2.89 -0.06
CA GLU A 119 -20.55 3.94 -1.05
C GLU A 119 -19.87 3.68 -2.39
N VAL A 120 -18.63 3.21 -2.36
CA VAL A 120 -17.77 2.98 -3.50
C VAL A 120 -17.25 1.54 -3.49
N LYS A 121 -17.47 0.86 -4.62
CA LYS A 121 -16.89 -0.46 -4.89
C LYS A 121 -15.79 -0.36 -5.95
N LEU A 122 -14.57 -0.72 -5.56
CA LEU A 122 -13.42 -0.82 -6.44
C LEU A 122 -13.00 -2.28 -6.57
N TYR A 123 -12.65 -2.67 -7.78
CA TYR A 123 -12.25 -4.02 -8.11
C TYR A 123 -10.79 -3.98 -8.55
N LEU A 124 -10.02 -4.93 -8.08
CA LEU A 124 -8.66 -5.12 -8.52
C LEU A 124 -8.67 -5.76 -9.91
N TYR A 125 -7.86 -5.23 -10.82
CA TYR A 125 -7.67 -5.76 -12.16
C TYR A 125 -6.18 -5.95 -12.46
N ARG A 126 -5.84 -7.06 -13.11
CA ARG A 126 -4.46 -7.36 -13.51
C ARG A 126 -3.92 -6.38 -14.55
N LYS A 127 -4.73 -6.06 -15.56
CA LYS A 127 -4.41 -5.13 -16.65
C LYS A 127 -5.67 -4.40 -17.08
N VAL A 128 -5.54 -3.12 -17.36
CA VAL A 128 -6.64 -2.25 -17.80
C VAL A 128 -6.16 -1.39 -18.95
N SER A 129 -7.00 -1.19 -19.97
CA SER A 129 -6.72 -0.31 -21.10
C SER A 129 -7.02 1.16 -20.82
N SER A 130 -7.68 1.46 -19.70
CA SER A 130 -7.97 2.83 -19.29
C SER A 130 -6.74 3.48 -18.67
N SER A 131 -6.58 4.79 -18.90
CA SER A 131 -5.51 5.57 -18.26
C SER A 131 -5.71 5.61 -16.75
N CYS A 132 -4.60 5.66 -16.02
CA CYS A 132 -4.64 5.90 -14.58
C CYS A 132 -4.89 7.39 -14.31
N HIS A 133 -5.76 7.68 -13.34
CA HIS A 133 -6.10 9.05 -12.97
C HIS A 133 -4.92 9.83 -12.38
N ARG A 134 -3.95 9.13 -11.78
CA ARG A 134 -2.76 9.78 -11.20
C ARG A 134 -1.70 10.10 -12.25
N CYS A 135 -1.23 9.11 -13.01
CA CYS A 135 -0.13 9.32 -13.95
C CYS A 135 -0.57 9.66 -15.38
N GLY A 136 -1.87 9.55 -15.69
CA GLY A 136 -2.44 9.78 -17.03
C GLY A 136 -2.11 8.72 -18.07
N ARG A 137 -1.26 7.73 -17.74
CA ARG A 137 -0.77 6.69 -18.66
C ARG A 137 -1.52 5.37 -18.46
N GLN A 138 -1.47 4.51 -19.46
CA GLN A 138 -1.77 3.08 -19.31
C GLN A 138 -0.54 2.40 -18.69
N GLY A 139 -0.73 1.51 -17.72
CA GLY A 139 0.35 0.83 -17.00
C GLY A 139 0.27 -0.69 -17.09
N ARG A 140 1.36 -1.37 -16.73
CA ARG A 140 1.43 -2.84 -16.64
C ARG A 140 1.07 -3.34 -15.24
N SER A 141 1.09 -2.44 -14.26
CA SER A 141 0.70 -2.61 -12.85
C SER A 141 -0.77 -2.96 -12.78
N TRP A 142 -1.12 -3.70 -11.72
CA TRP A 142 -2.51 -3.88 -11.37
C TRP A 142 -3.14 -2.55 -11.04
N SER A 143 -4.45 -2.50 -11.17
CA SER A 143 -5.22 -1.28 -10.92
C SER A 143 -6.47 -1.58 -10.11
N TYR A 144 -6.79 -0.69 -9.18
CA TYR A 144 -8.13 -0.62 -8.61
C TYR A 144 -9.01 0.24 -9.52
N ARG A 145 -10.14 -0.33 -9.93
CA ARG A 145 -11.08 0.32 -10.84
C ARG A 145 -12.51 0.20 -10.36
N SER A 146 -13.28 1.28 -10.48
CA SER A 146 -14.71 1.26 -10.13
C SER A 146 -15.57 0.56 -11.17
N LYS A 147 -16.73 0.07 -10.73
CA LYS A 147 -17.74 -0.52 -11.63
C LYS A 147 -18.23 0.47 -12.69
N CYS A 148 -18.40 1.75 -12.32
CA CYS A 148 -18.80 2.82 -13.24
C CYS A 148 -17.69 3.20 -14.24
N LYS A 149 -16.49 2.59 -14.15
CA LYS A 149 -15.33 2.84 -15.02
C LYS A 149 -14.71 4.23 -14.92
N GLU A 150 -15.28 5.11 -14.10
CA GLU A 150 -14.81 6.48 -13.85
C GLU A 150 -13.59 6.57 -12.95
N TYR A 151 -13.19 5.50 -12.26
CA TYR A 151 -12.02 5.51 -11.38
C TYR A 151 -11.07 4.40 -11.77
N ASN A 152 -9.79 4.73 -11.91
CA ASN A 152 -8.72 3.80 -12.24
C ASN A 152 -7.38 4.29 -11.66
N LEU A 153 -6.83 3.55 -10.71
CA LEU A 153 -5.56 3.85 -10.05
C LEU A 153 -4.64 2.64 -10.09
N HIS A 154 -3.44 2.80 -10.63
CA HIS A 154 -2.41 1.76 -10.54
C HIS A 154 -1.99 1.55 -9.10
N VAL A 155 -1.78 0.29 -8.69
CA VAL A 155 -1.18 -0.06 -7.40
C VAL A 155 0.20 0.60 -7.27
N ALA A 156 1.00 0.64 -8.35
CA ALA A 156 2.27 1.37 -8.40
C ALA A 156 2.12 2.84 -7.99
N CYS A 157 1.21 3.56 -8.66
CA CYS A 157 0.95 4.97 -8.41
C CYS A 157 0.41 5.21 -7.00
N VAL A 158 -0.38 4.30 -6.44
CA VAL A 158 -0.85 4.41 -5.05
C VAL A 158 0.33 4.31 -4.08
N LYS A 159 1.26 3.36 -4.32
CA LYS A 159 2.45 3.21 -3.50
C LYS A 159 3.41 4.41 -3.57
N GLU A 160 3.54 5.07 -4.71
CA GLU A 160 4.38 6.28 -4.88
C GLU A 160 3.82 7.48 -4.11
N MET A 161 2.50 7.60 -4.07
CA MET A 161 1.74 8.67 -3.41
C MET A 161 2.14 8.85 -1.95
N LEU A 162 2.48 7.73 -1.34
CA LEU A 162 2.84 7.63 0.06
C LEU A 162 4.29 8.00 0.27
N VAL A 163 5.20 7.55 -0.58
CA VAL A 163 6.62 7.93 -0.51
C VAL A 163 6.79 9.45 -0.58
N GLU A 164 6.06 10.11 -1.47
CA GLU A 164 6.04 11.59 -1.56
C GLU A 164 5.51 12.23 -0.27
N THR A 165 4.37 11.73 0.24
CA THR A 165 3.79 12.19 1.51
C THR A 165 4.79 12.05 2.66
N TRP A 166 5.49 10.92 2.74
CA TRP A 166 6.52 10.65 3.74
C TRP A 166 7.74 11.57 3.68
N HIS A 167 8.23 11.89 2.47
CA HIS A 167 9.38 12.77 2.31
C HIS A 167 9.07 14.21 2.75
N GLU A 168 7.84 14.66 2.56
CA GLU A 168 7.36 15.95 3.09
C GLU A 168 7.34 15.98 4.63
N PHE A 169 6.98 14.85 5.27
CA PHE A 169 7.00 14.71 6.73
C PHE A 169 8.41 14.66 7.34
N LEU A 170 9.32 13.88 6.74
CA LEU A 170 10.70 13.74 7.26
C LEU A 170 11.60 14.94 6.91
N GLY A 171 11.34 15.63 5.80
CA GLY A 171 12.07 16.82 5.37
C GLY A 171 11.88 18.04 6.28
N SER A 172 10.85 18.05 7.13
CA SER A 172 10.63 19.09 8.14
C SER A 172 11.34 18.84 9.47
N HIS A 173 12.16 17.78 9.59
CA HIS A 173 12.88 17.40 10.81
C HIS A 173 14.42 17.48 10.72
N GLY A 174 14.94 18.28 9.79
CA GLY A 174 16.31 18.80 9.88
C GLY A 174 16.37 20.06 10.75
N ASN A 175 17.03 19.98 11.91
CA ASN A 175 17.30 21.05 12.90
C ASN A 175 16.15 21.49 13.84
N LYS A 176 16.06 20.84 15.01
CA LYS A 176 16.37 21.44 16.33
C LYS A 176 15.95 20.49 17.45
N SER A 177 16.89 20.25 18.36
CA SER A 177 16.67 19.67 19.68
C SER A 177 15.57 20.41 20.44
N ASN A 178 14.42 19.77 20.69
CA ASN A 178 13.70 20.00 21.95
C ASN A 178 12.76 18.85 22.30
N SER A 179 12.97 18.32 23.50
CA SER A 179 12.16 17.33 24.19
C SER A 179 10.82 17.97 24.62
N ASN A 180 9.82 18.07 23.72
CA ASN A 180 8.38 18.16 24.05
C ASN A 180 7.43 18.34 22.84
N ARG A 181 7.53 17.52 21.79
CA ARG A 181 6.53 17.53 20.68
C ARG A 181 6.13 16.12 20.19
N LYS A 182 5.88 15.21 21.13
CA LYS A 182 5.38 13.84 20.84
C LYS A 182 3.88 13.78 20.51
N LEU A 183 3.23 14.93 20.26
CA LEU A 183 1.77 15.02 20.16
C LEU A 183 1.34 15.88 18.96
N GLU A 184 1.73 15.50 17.74
CA GLU A 184 1.07 15.97 16.52
C GLU A 184 1.34 15.03 15.32
N MET A 185 1.31 13.72 15.55
CA MET A 185 1.65 12.69 14.55
C MET A 185 0.43 11.79 14.25
N THR A 186 -0.71 12.40 13.89
CA THR A 186 -2.00 11.69 13.69
C THR A 186 -2.76 12.10 12.42
N ARG A 187 -2.12 12.68 11.40
CA ARG A 187 -2.82 13.08 10.17
C ARG A 187 -2.16 12.56 8.90
N ILE A 188 -2.84 11.65 8.22
CA ILE A 188 -2.67 11.46 6.76
C ILE A 188 -3.11 12.78 6.10
N PRO A 189 -2.26 13.46 5.30
CA PRO A 189 -2.63 14.71 4.64
C PRO A 189 -3.83 14.54 3.72
N SER A 190 -4.60 15.62 3.55
CA SER A 190 -5.69 15.67 2.59
C SER A 190 -5.15 15.42 1.17
N LEU A 191 -5.48 14.28 0.57
CA LEU A 191 -5.15 14.00 -0.83
C LEU A 191 -5.99 14.82 -1.83
N LYS A 192 -6.84 15.73 -1.32
CA LYS A 192 -7.68 16.62 -2.14
C LYS A 192 -6.83 17.46 -3.11
N ASN A 193 -5.65 17.94 -2.70
CA ASN A 193 -4.79 18.77 -3.55
C ASN A 193 -4.02 17.99 -4.61
N THR A 194 -3.63 16.74 -4.35
CA THR A 194 -2.85 15.92 -5.31
C THR A 194 -3.69 15.53 -6.54
N LEU A 195 -5.00 15.35 -6.35
CA LEU A 195 -5.93 15.06 -7.45
C LEU A 195 -6.34 16.33 -8.20
N GLN A 196 -6.51 17.47 -7.50
CA GLN A 196 -6.94 18.72 -8.13
C GLN A 196 -5.87 19.36 -9.04
N ASN A 197 -4.58 19.21 -8.73
CA ASN A 197 -3.51 19.88 -9.49
C ASN A 197 -3.29 19.33 -10.91
N HIS A 198 -3.72 18.11 -11.21
CA HIS A 198 -3.57 17.52 -12.55
C HIS A 198 -4.78 17.73 -13.48
N HIS A 199 -5.91 18.26 -12.98
CA HIS A 199 -7.13 18.49 -13.77
C HIS A 199 -7.07 19.72 -14.70
N ARG A 200 -5.97 20.48 -14.76
CA ARG A 200 -5.87 21.68 -15.62
C ARG A 200 -5.64 21.42 -17.12
N ARG A 201 -5.64 20.17 -17.63
CA ARG A 201 -5.25 19.91 -19.03
C ARG A 201 -6.17 19.04 -19.90
N SER A 202 -7.47 18.95 -19.60
CA SER A 202 -8.44 18.47 -20.60
C SER A 202 -9.77 19.22 -20.49
N LYS A 203 -9.97 20.23 -21.35
CA LYS A 203 -11.29 20.83 -21.60
C LYS A 203 -12.06 19.92 -22.56
N GLY A 204 -12.71 18.90 -22.02
CA GLY A 204 -13.82 18.18 -22.66
C GLY A 204 -14.95 18.09 -21.65
N LYS A 205 -16.20 18.32 -22.06
CA LYS A 205 -17.39 18.44 -21.19
C LYS A 205 -17.47 17.30 -20.15
N VAL A 206 -16.99 17.54 -18.93
CA VAL A 206 -17.10 16.61 -17.80
C VAL A 206 -18.53 16.69 -17.29
N LYS A 207 -19.24 15.56 -17.38
CA LYS A 207 -20.59 15.40 -16.83
C LYS A 207 -20.47 15.53 -15.30
N LYS A 208 -21.37 16.31 -14.70
CA LYS A 208 -21.44 16.75 -13.30
C LYS A 208 -21.61 15.62 -12.24
N CYS A 209 -21.10 14.41 -12.49
CA CYS A 209 -21.49 13.23 -11.72
C CYS A 209 -20.43 12.68 -10.76
N CYS A 210 -19.13 12.99 -10.85
CA CYS A 210 -18.14 12.31 -10.02
C CYS A 210 -16.85 13.12 -9.89
N GLU A 211 -16.81 14.07 -8.95
CA GLU A 211 -15.51 14.39 -8.33
C GLU A 211 -15.07 13.13 -7.57
N MET A 212 -13.81 12.74 -7.71
CA MET A 212 -13.27 11.59 -6.98
C MET A 212 -13.40 11.86 -5.48
N ALA A 213 -14.30 11.15 -4.80
CA ALA A 213 -14.46 11.29 -3.37
C ALA A 213 -13.11 10.96 -2.71
N GLY A 214 -12.56 11.88 -1.91
CA GLY A 214 -11.29 11.67 -1.22
C GLY A 214 -11.25 10.35 -0.42
N LEU A 215 -12.42 9.90 0.03
CA LEU A 215 -12.65 8.63 0.72
C LEU A 215 -12.26 7.41 -0.14
N ALA A 216 -12.61 7.38 -1.43
CA ALA A 216 -12.30 6.26 -2.32
C ALA A 216 -10.78 6.09 -2.53
N VAL A 217 -10.03 7.19 -2.59
CA VAL A 217 -8.56 7.15 -2.74
C VAL A 217 -7.90 6.74 -1.44
N GLN A 218 -8.38 7.25 -0.31
CA GLN A 218 -7.91 6.83 1.01
C GLN A 218 -8.09 5.33 1.21
N PHE A 219 -9.23 4.78 0.78
CA PHE A 219 -9.51 3.36 0.92
C PHE A 219 -8.57 2.48 0.08
N VAL A 220 -8.28 2.88 -1.16
CA VAL A 220 -7.27 2.20 -1.99
C VAL A 220 -5.89 2.26 -1.35
N ILE A 221 -5.53 3.40 -0.75
CA ILE A 221 -4.26 3.57 -0.06
C ILE A 221 -4.14 2.62 1.13
N SER A 222 -5.15 2.59 2.00
CA SER A 222 -5.17 1.72 3.19
C SER A 222 -5.07 0.24 2.81
N ALA A 223 -5.80 -0.16 1.76
CA ALA A 223 -5.73 -1.51 1.22
C ALA A 223 -4.35 -1.87 0.66
N VAL A 224 -3.72 -0.96 -0.10
CA VAL A 224 -2.40 -1.19 -0.69
C VAL A 224 -1.30 -1.26 0.36
N LEU A 225 -1.50 -0.61 1.50
CA LEU A 225 -0.55 -0.55 2.60
C LEU A 225 -0.70 -1.64 3.67
N GLY A 226 -1.77 -2.43 3.60
CA GLY A 226 -1.93 -3.62 4.42
C GLY A 226 -2.92 -3.54 5.58
N ASP A 227 -3.73 -2.48 5.68
CA ASP A 227 -4.86 -2.46 6.62
C ASP A 227 -6.07 -1.72 6.04
N PRO A 228 -7.05 -2.44 5.46
CA PRO A 228 -8.30 -1.84 4.96
C PRO A 228 -9.30 -1.53 6.08
N THR A 229 -8.97 -1.73 7.36
CA THR A 229 -9.93 -1.53 8.45
C THR A 229 -10.28 -0.05 8.57
N THR A 230 -11.59 0.21 8.71
CA THR A 230 -12.26 1.51 8.88
C THR A 230 -11.75 2.37 10.06
N LEU A 231 -10.70 1.96 10.77
CA LEU A 231 -10.15 2.65 11.94
C LEU A 231 -9.35 3.93 11.62
N ILE A 232 -9.21 4.29 10.34
CA ILE A 232 -8.85 5.67 9.96
C ILE A 232 -10.05 6.62 10.19
N ALA A 233 -11.23 6.12 10.61
CA ALA A 233 -12.42 6.93 10.93
C ALA A 233 -12.16 8.09 11.91
N GLY A 234 -11.22 7.93 12.85
CA GLY A 234 -10.85 8.98 13.80
C GLY A 234 -10.11 10.18 13.18
N VAL A 235 -9.39 9.96 12.08
CA VAL A 235 -8.71 11.01 11.29
C VAL A 235 -9.66 11.62 10.25
N ILE A 236 -10.73 10.90 9.89
CA ILE A 236 -11.66 11.21 8.80
C ILE A 236 -12.69 12.31 9.16
N GLY A 237 -12.97 12.55 10.45
CA GLY A 237 -13.96 13.56 10.88
C GLY A 237 -13.64 15.02 10.52
N ASN A 238 -12.39 15.35 10.22
CA ASN A 238 -11.97 16.74 9.95
C ASN A 238 -11.96 17.14 8.46
N PHE A 239 -12.33 16.26 7.54
CA PHE A 239 -12.41 16.60 6.11
C PHE A 239 -13.76 17.17 5.67
N MET A 240 -14.77 17.14 6.54
CA MET A 240 -16.13 17.60 6.23
C MET A 240 -16.54 18.90 6.91
N SER A 241 -15.78 19.43 7.87
CA SER A 241 -16.12 20.68 8.57
C SER A 241 -15.36 21.88 8.00
N ARG A 242 -15.72 22.29 6.78
CA ARG A 242 -15.63 23.67 6.26
C ARG A 242 -16.11 23.68 4.80
N ALA A 243 -17.44 23.76 4.67
CA ALA A 243 -18.11 24.25 3.47
C ALA A 243 -17.77 25.72 3.24
#